data_AF-W6MAG7-F1
#
_entry.id   AF-W6MAG7-F1
#
_cell.length_a   1.000
_cell.length_b   1.000
_cell.length_c   1.000
_cell.angle_alpha   90.00
_cell.angle_beta   90.00
_cell.angle_gamma   90.00
#
_symmetry.space_group_name_H-M   'P 1'
#
loop_
_entity.id
_entity.type
_entity.pdbx_description
1 polymer ?
#
loop_
_entity_poly.entity_id
_entity_poly.type
_entity_poly.pdbx_seq_one_letter_code
_entity_poly.pdbx_strand_id
1 'polypeptide(L)' 'MRLLLLLVVLAIIGLTLVRWLGHGPPAPKVSGASEHSAEPPKVPNRPQDMKAFEADINRFIKDSAAQRAKQESAP' A
#
# COMPACT_ATOMS: atom_id res chain seq x y z
N MET A 1 -25.70 31.65 27.10
CA MET A 1 -24.22 31.72 27.04
C MET A 1 -23.55 30.35 27.13
N ARG A 2 -23.83 29.51 28.14
CA ARG A 2 -23.23 28.16 28.25
C ARG A 2 -23.55 27.23 27.06
N LEU A 3 -24.77 27.30 26.52
CA LEU A 3 -25.19 26.48 25.38
C LEU A 3 -24.41 26.80 24.08
N LEU A 4 -24.08 28.08 23.86
CA LEU A 4 -23.26 28.51 22.72
C LEU A 4 -21.82 27.98 22.85
N LEU A 5 -21.26 28.04 24.06
CA LEU A 5 -19.94 27.47 24.34
C LEU A 5 -19.89 25.96 24.07
N LEU A 6 -20.90 25.22 24.52
CA LEU A 6 -21.00 23.78 24.28
C LEU A 6 -21.09 23.45 22.78
N LEU A 7 -21.82 24.25 22.03
CA LEU A 7 -22.00 24.06 20.59
C LEU A 7 -20.69 24.32 19.82
N VAL A 8 -19.94 25.34 20.22
CA VAL A 8 -18.60 25.64 19.66
C VAL A 8 -17.62 24.51 19.97
N VAL A 9 -17.61 24.01 21.22
CA VAL A 9 -16.75 22.88 21.62
C VAL A 9 -17.09 21.63 20.80
N LEU A 10 -18.37 21.33 20.62
CA LEU A 10 -18.82 20.19 19.81
C LEU A 10 -18.39 20.32 18.34
N ALA A 11 -18.51 21.52 17.77
CA ALA A 11 -18.10 21.80 16.39
C ALA A 11 -16.59 21.62 16.19
N ILE A 12 -15.77 22.06 17.15
CA ILE A 12 -14.31 21.88 17.10
C ILE A 12 -13.98 20.38 17.12
N ILE A 13 -14.53 19.62 18.07
CA ILE A 13 -14.26 18.18 18.19
C ILE A 13 -14.68 17.44 16.91
N GLY A 14 -15.89 17.70 16.40
CA GLY A 14 -16.39 17.11 15.16
C GLY A 14 -15.50 17.44 13.96
N LEU A 15 -15.10 18.70 13.80
CA LEU A 15 -14.21 19.13 12.72
C LEU A 15 -12.83 18.49 12.81
N THR A 16 -12.30 18.36 14.03
CA THR A 16 -10.98 17.76 14.28
C THR A 16 -10.99 16.28 13.93
N LEU A 17 -12.04 15.55 14.32
CA LEU A 17 -12.22 14.14 13.95
C LEU A 17 -12.36 13.95 12.44
N VAL A 18 -13.18 14.78 11.78
CA VAL A 18 -13.33 14.75 10.31
C VAL A 18 -12.01 15.06 9.62
N ARG A 19 -11.25 16.04 10.12
CA ARG A 19 -9.90 16.35 9.61
C ARG A 19 -8.94 15.19 9.83
N TRP A 20 -8.98 14.54 10.99
CA TRP A 20 -8.09 13.43 11.29
C TRP A 20 -8.41 12.20 10.43
N LEU A 21 -9.69 11.95 10.17
CA LEU A 21 -10.14 10.85 9.30
C LEU A 21 -9.92 11.15 7.81
N GLY A 22 -10.00 12.42 7.41
CA GLY A 22 -9.76 12.87 6.04
C GLY A 22 -8.28 13.01 5.67
N HIS A 23 -7.38 13.07 6.65
CA HIS A 23 -5.92 12.98 6.46
C HIS A 23 -5.43 11.55 6.68
N GLY A 24 -6.16 10.56 6.14
CA GLY A 24 -5.52 9.29 5.82
C GLY A 24 -4.23 9.57 5.05
N PRO A 25 -3.13 8.84 5.31
CA PRO A 25 -1.85 9.08 4.66
C PRO A 25 -2.07 9.24 3.16
N PRO A 26 -1.40 10.20 2.48
CA PRO A 26 -1.58 10.38 1.06
C PRO A 26 -1.48 9.01 0.42
N ALA A 27 -2.58 8.56 -0.19
CA ALA A 27 -2.59 7.30 -0.91
C ALA A 27 -1.34 7.36 -1.80
N PRO A 28 -0.42 6.38 -1.72
CA PRO A 28 0.77 6.43 -2.53
C PRO A 28 0.28 6.65 -3.95
N LYS A 29 0.69 7.78 -4.56
CA LYS A 29 0.57 7.91 -6.00
C LYS A 29 1.23 6.64 -6.52
N VAL A 30 0.45 5.78 -7.15
CA VAL A 30 1.00 4.77 -8.04
C VAL A 30 1.60 5.60 -9.17
N SER A 31 2.82 6.09 -8.94
CA SER A 31 3.73 6.50 -9.99
C SER A 31 3.71 5.35 -10.97
N GLY A 32 3.38 5.66 -12.22
CA GLY A 32 3.07 4.70 -13.27
C GLY A 32 4.00 3.52 -13.21
N ALA A 33 3.44 2.34 -13.44
CA ALA A 33 4.15 1.08 -13.61
C ALA A 33 5.52 1.35 -14.24
N SER A 34 6.56 1.39 -13.41
CA SER A 34 7.91 1.19 -13.89
C SER A 34 7.87 -0.22 -14.44
N GLU A 35 7.90 -0.34 -15.76
CA GLU A 35 7.85 -1.57 -16.57
C GLU A 35 9.02 -2.53 -16.29
N HIS A 36 9.64 -2.44 -15.11
CA HIS A 36 10.83 -3.18 -14.69
C HIS A 36 10.67 -3.89 -13.33
N SER A 37 9.53 -3.76 -12.65
CA SER A 37 9.20 -4.74 -11.60
C SER A 37 8.64 -5.97 -12.30
N ALA A 38 9.30 -7.10 -12.11
CA ALA A 38 8.81 -8.39 -12.58
C ALA A 38 7.31 -8.50 -12.24
N GLU A 39 6.50 -8.86 -13.22
CA GLU A 39 5.06 -8.94 -13.02
C GLU A 39 4.78 -10.05 -11.98
N PRO A 40 3.98 -9.78 -10.93
CA PRO A 40 3.71 -10.78 -9.90
C PRO A 40 3.00 -11.99 -10.53
N PRO A 41 3.37 -13.23 -10.14
CA PRO A 41 2.77 -14.42 -10.73
C PRO A 41 1.27 -14.46 -10.44
N LYS A 42 0.49 -14.77 -11.49
CA LYS A 42 -0.98 -14.80 -11.41
C LYS A 42 -1.43 -15.96 -10.54
N VAL A 43 -2.37 -15.70 -9.63
CA VAL A 43 -2.92 -16.74 -8.75
C VAL A 43 -3.66 -17.80 -9.59
N PRO A 44 -3.29 -19.08 -9.49
CA PRO A 44 -3.93 -20.14 -10.25
C PRO A 44 -5.34 -20.41 -9.73
N ASN A 45 -6.29 -20.55 -10.65
CA ASN A 45 -7.69 -20.89 -10.35
C ASN A 45 -7.96 -22.41 -10.39
N ARG A 46 -6.92 -23.22 -10.66
CA ARG A 46 -7.01 -24.68 -10.75
C ARG A 46 -5.90 -25.33 -9.91
N PRO A 47 -6.17 -26.46 -9.24
CA PRO A 47 -5.18 -27.14 -8.41
C PRO A 47 -3.94 -27.62 -9.16
N GLN A 48 -4.11 -28.03 -10.43
CA GLN A 48 -3.01 -28.50 -11.30
C GLN A 48 -1.97 -27.44 -11.61
N ASP A 49 -2.33 -26.15 -11.54
CA ASP A 49 -1.46 -25.03 -11.87
C ASP A 49 -0.68 -24.53 -10.63
N MET A 50 -0.98 -25.07 -9.43
CA MET A 50 -0.32 -24.69 -8.17
C MET A 50 1.19 -24.97 -8.20
N LYS A 51 1.59 -26.10 -8.79
CA LYS A 51 3.01 -26.48 -8.85
C LYS A 51 3.84 -25.52 -9.70
N ALA A 52 3.27 -24.98 -10.78
CA ALA A 52 3.93 -23.98 -11.61
C ALA A 52 4.00 -22.63 -10.88
N PHE A 53 2.91 -22.23 -10.24
CA PHE A 53 2.85 -21.00 -9.45
C PHE A 53 3.85 -20.98 -8.28
N GLU A 54 4.05 -22.11 -7.58
CA GLU A 54 5.07 -22.22 -6.53
C GLU A 54 6.48 -21.94 -7.04
N ALA A 55 6.83 -22.49 -8.21
CA ALA A 55 8.12 -22.25 -8.84
C ALA A 55 8.28 -20.77 -9.23
N ASP A 56 7.23 -20.18 -9.79
CA ASP A 56 7.22 -18.78 -10.23
C ASP A 56 7.31 -17.81 -9.04
N ILE A 57 6.60 -18.06 -7.95
CA ILE A 57 6.72 -17.26 -6.71
C ILE A 57 8.13 -17.33 -6.15
N ASN A 58 8.72 -18.52 -6.08
CA ASN A 58 10.04 -18.68 -5.48
C ASN A 58 11.12 -17.94 -6.29
N ARG A 59 10.96 -17.91 -7.62
CA ARG A 59 11.81 -17.11 -8.51
C ARG A 59 11.56 -15.62 -8.33
N PHE A 60 10.30 -15.19 -8.30
CA PHE A 60 9.91 -13.79 -8.11
C PHE A 60 10.48 -13.19 -6.82
N ILE A 61 10.43 -13.93 -5.71
CA ILE A 61 11.00 -13.50 -4.42
C ILE A 61 12.52 -13.33 -4.51
N LYS A 62 13.23 -14.30 -5.12
CA LYS A 62 14.69 -14.24 -5.29
C LYS A 62 15.12 -13.07 -6.17
N ASP A 63 14.43 -12.86 -7.28
CA ASP A 63 14.72 -11.76 -8.20
C ASP A 63 14.42 -10.40 -7.55
N SER A 64 13.32 -10.29 -6.80
CA SER A 64 12.98 -9.06 -6.05
C SER A 64 14.00 -8.74 -4.96
N ALA A 65 14.47 -9.76 -4.23
CA ALA A 65 15.51 -9.59 -3.22
C ALA A 65 16.84 -9.14 -3.85
N ALA A 66 17.23 -9.73 -4.98
CA ALA A 66 18.42 -9.33 -5.73
C ALA A 66 18.30 -7.90 -6.29
N GLN A 67 17.12 -7.50 -6.77
CA GLN A 67 16.88 -6.13 -7.23
C GLN A 67 16.99 -5.11 -6.09
N ARG A 68 16.45 -5.40 -4.91
CA ARG A 68 16.57 -4.53 -3.73
C ARG A 68 18.02 -4.38 -3.27
N ALA A 69 18.76 -5.48 -3.22
CA ALA A 69 20.18 -5.45 -2.87
C ALA A 69 21.00 -4.59 -3.84
N LYS A 70 20.71 -4.65 -5.15
CA LYS A 70 21.35 -3.79 -6.16
C LYS A 70 20.98 -2.31 -6.01
N GLN A 71 19.74 -2.01 -5.66
CA GLN A 71 19.29 -0.62 -5.42
C GLN A 71 19.91 -0.03 -4.16
N GLU A 72 20.12 -0.84 -3.12
CA GLU A 72 20.72 -0.42 -1.85
C GLU A 72 22.26 -0.32 -1.92
N SER A 73 22.88 -1.05 -2.85
CA SER A 73 24.33 -0.99 -3.12
C SER A 73 24.71 0.07 -4.16
N ALA A 74 23.74 0.79 -4.72
CA ALA A 74 23.99 1.90 -5.66
C ALA A 74 24.28 3.18 -4.84
N PRO A 75 25.46 3.81 -5.01
CA PRO A 75 25.93 4.94 -4.21
C PRO A 75 25.14 6.24 -4.43
#